data_AF-Q095K4-F1
#
_entry.id   AF-Q095K4-F1
#
_cell.length_a   1.000
_cell.length_b   1.000
_cell.length_c   1.000
_cell.angle_alpha   90.00
_cell.angle_beta   90.00
_cell.angle_gamma   90.00
#
_symmetry.space_group_name_H-M   'P 1'
#
loop_
_entity.id
_entity.type
_entity.pdbx_description
1 polymer ?
#
loop_
_entity_poly.entity_id
_entity_poly.type
_entity_poly.pdbx_seq_one_letter_code
_entity_poly.pdbx_strand_id
1 'polypeptide(L)'
;MNAEEEQGELRERVQRLEQLVTLLETRLHHLEGAGLRAPSTPPLTEASGPSVPVPGAEPRADLEAHLGTYWLSRLGIVALITGIAYLITYRFGELGMLVRVVLGYMLSAGLGALGLWISRRSLLFGRIVFGGGLALAYFVTYALHFIPSVRVIDNQVLALVLLAAFVLGIVVTAQRMHSETVAGIALFLGLHTGMLSDVTAFTLLSTTLLAMGALFFLVKNRWVIVPLSSLVSVYSTHTLWAVRAPGLAPGAPDTGRLLLSLSFLALYFLLFSVALLARPRELSARACLAFVSLNWVGLLALGAYEVQTRSAPHLFTFLLVTALAQGAGALVARWRQAPPPLLHAYLALGAITLALAMPAHFSATPLVVSWLVTGTGVGLAARALASPALRGLSVAILLVGLAAAQLTGTRPSALFAAAFACFLLVERLGEFRPAWLPPPEVFRGHGLLQALCAGGAGLS
;
A
#
# COMPACT_ATOMS: atom_id res chain seq x y z
N MET A 1 -25.23 22.61 -38.10
CA MET A 1 -25.04 21.16 -37.95
C MET A 1 -26.38 20.64 -37.47
N ASN A 2 -27.15 20.06 -38.39
CA ASN A 2 -28.58 19.80 -38.19
C ASN A 2 -28.78 18.56 -37.32
N ALA A 3 -29.81 18.56 -36.47
CA ALA A 3 -30.13 17.43 -35.58
C ALA A 3 -30.34 16.09 -36.34
N GLU A 4 -30.62 16.14 -37.64
CA GLU A 4 -30.71 14.96 -38.52
C GLU A 4 -29.34 14.35 -38.86
N GLU A 5 -28.27 15.16 -38.96
CA GLU A 5 -26.90 14.65 -39.20
C GLU A 5 -26.37 13.89 -37.98
N GLU A 6 -26.65 14.40 -36.77
CA GLU A 6 -26.23 13.76 -35.52
C GLU A 6 -26.98 12.43 -35.29
N GLN A 7 -28.25 12.36 -35.67
CA GLN A 7 -29.02 11.10 -35.64
C GLN A 7 -28.52 10.09 -36.69
N GLY A 8 -28.07 10.55 -37.85
CA GLY A 8 -27.43 9.71 -38.86
C GLY A 8 -26.13 9.09 -38.35
N GLU A 9 -25.25 9.90 -37.76
CA GLU A 9 -23.97 9.43 -37.21
C GLU A 9 -24.17 8.45 -36.04
N LEU A 10 -25.16 8.70 -35.18
CA LEU A 10 -25.48 7.78 -34.08
C LEU A 10 -25.95 6.42 -34.59
N ARG A 11 -26.81 6.40 -35.62
CA ARG A 11 -27.30 5.15 -36.23
C ARG A 11 -26.18 4.36 -36.88
N GLU A 12 -25.26 5.04 -37.56
CA GLU A 12 -24.10 4.39 -38.18
C GLU A 12 -23.16 3.78 -37.12
N ARG A 13 -22.93 4.49 -36.01
CA ARG A 13 -22.14 3.97 -34.88
C ARG A 13 -22.79 2.76 -34.21
N VAL A 14 -24.11 2.77 -34.03
CA VAL A 14 -24.86 1.64 -33.47
C VAL A 14 -24.75 0.42 -34.40
N GLN A 15 -24.97 0.59 -35.70
CA GLN A 15 -24.83 -0.50 -36.68
C GLN A 15 -23.41 -1.08 -36.71
N ARG A 16 -22.39 -0.22 -36.61
CA ARG A 16 -20.98 -0.67 -36.57
C ARG A 16 -20.68 -1.46 -35.29
N LEU A 17 -21.27 -1.07 -34.16
CA LEU A 17 -21.13 -1.82 -32.90
C LEU A 17 -21.85 -3.17 -32.96
N GLU A 18 -23.06 -3.22 -33.51
CA GLU A 18 -23.80 -4.48 -33.69
C GLU A 18 -23.05 -5.47 -34.59
N GLN A 19 -22.43 -4.99 -35.67
CA GLN A 19 -21.58 -5.79 -36.56
C GLN A 19 -20.32 -6.32 -35.85
N LEU A 20 -19.69 -5.51 -34.99
CA LEU A 20 -18.53 -5.94 -34.22
C LEU A 20 -18.89 -6.99 -33.17
N VAL A 21 -20.04 -6.84 -32.52
CA VAL A 21 -20.53 -7.83 -31.53
C VAL A 21 -20.80 -9.16 -32.20
N THR A 22 -21.53 -9.17 -33.32
CA THR A 22 -21.83 -10.41 -34.06
C THR A 22 -20.55 -11.08 -34.58
N LEU A 23 -19.56 -10.31 -35.04
CA LEU A 23 -18.26 -10.85 -35.45
C LEU A 23 -17.51 -11.50 -34.27
N LEU A 24 -17.54 -10.87 -33.10
CA LEU A 24 -16.90 -11.40 -31.89
C LEU A 24 -17.61 -12.66 -31.38
N GLU A 25 -18.94 -12.69 -31.38
CA GLU A 25 -19.73 -13.88 -31.02
C GLU A 25 -19.44 -15.05 -31.96
N THR A 26 -19.35 -14.80 -33.27
CA THR A 26 -19.00 -15.82 -34.25
C THR A 26 -17.59 -16.37 -34.02
N ARG A 27 -16.63 -15.49 -33.66
CA ARG A 27 -15.26 -15.90 -33.32
C ARG A 27 -15.21 -16.71 -32.02
N LEU A 28 -16.00 -16.32 -31.03
CA LEU A 28 -16.10 -17.03 -29.76
C LEU A 28 -16.65 -18.44 -30.00
N HIS A 29 -17.74 -18.57 -30.75
CA HIS A 29 -18.32 -19.86 -31.10
C HIS A 29 -17.39 -20.74 -31.93
N HIS A 30 -16.59 -20.16 -32.83
CA HIS A 30 -15.56 -20.91 -33.55
C HIS A 30 -14.47 -21.45 -32.60
N LEU A 31 -14.04 -20.63 -31.62
CA LEU A 31 -13.03 -21.04 -30.64
C LEU A 31 -13.57 -22.06 -29.62
N GLU A 32 -14.80 -21.89 -29.17
CA GLU A 32 -15.49 -22.85 -28.29
C GLU A 32 -15.77 -24.17 -29.01
N GLY A 33 -16.14 -24.12 -30.30
CA GLY A 33 -16.34 -25.30 -31.14
C GLY A 33 -15.03 -26.06 -31.44
N ALA A 34 -13.91 -25.34 -31.59
CA ALA A 34 -12.60 -25.94 -31.77
C ALA A 34 -11.99 -26.48 -30.45
N GLY A 35 -12.39 -25.93 -29.30
CA GLY A 35 -11.86 -26.28 -27.98
C GLY A 35 -12.40 -27.56 -27.33
N LEU A 36 -13.37 -28.25 -27.94
CA LEU A 36 -14.03 -29.43 -27.34
C LEU A 36 -13.98 -30.71 -28.19
N ARG A 37 -13.16 -30.77 -29.25
CA ARG A 37 -12.93 -32.01 -30.02
C ARG A 37 -11.44 -32.23 -30.23
N ALA A 38 -10.81 -32.91 -29.28
CA ALA A 38 -9.58 -33.64 -29.55
C ALA A 38 -9.93 -34.81 -30.50
N PRO A 39 -9.35 -34.90 -31.72
CA PRO A 39 -9.45 -36.11 -32.51
C PRO A 39 -8.54 -37.16 -31.86
N SER A 40 -9.09 -38.30 -31.46
CA SER A 40 -8.34 -39.48 -31.08
C SER A 40 -7.67 -40.10 -32.31
N THR A 41 -6.35 -40.07 -32.38
CA THR A 41 -5.56 -40.81 -33.38
C THR A 41 -5.15 -42.18 -32.83
N PRO A 42 -5.28 -43.28 -33.61
CA PRO A 42 -4.72 -44.59 -33.26
C PRO A 42 -3.19 -44.61 -33.48
N PRO A 43 -2.44 -45.61 -32.97
CA PRO A 43 -0.99 -45.52 -32.87
C PRO A 43 -0.24 -45.94 -34.15
N LEU A 44 0.87 -45.21 -34.36
CA LEU A 44 2.17 -45.60 -34.95
C LEU A 44 2.24 -45.94 -36.44
N THR A 45 2.88 -45.04 -37.21
CA THR A 45 4.03 -45.34 -38.08
C THR A 45 4.88 -44.06 -38.25
N GLU A 46 6.19 -44.19 -38.00
CA GLU A 46 7.22 -43.18 -38.24
C GLU A 46 7.27 -42.72 -39.71
N ALA A 47 7.39 -41.40 -39.93
CA ALA A 47 8.06 -40.85 -41.10
C ALA A 47 8.54 -39.42 -40.81
N SER A 48 9.86 -39.25 -40.86
CA SER A 48 10.62 -38.02 -40.68
C SER A 48 10.28 -36.97 -41.75
N GLY A 49 10.01 -35.73 -41.33
CA GLY A 49 9.80 -34.56 -42.20
C GLY A 49 9.95 -33.24 -41.43
N PRO A 50 10.29 -32.12 -42.10
CA PRO A 50 10.95 -30.97 -41.48
C PRO A 50 10.05 -30.26 -40.47
N SER A 51 10.67 -29.83 -39.37
CA SER A 51 10.03 -29.13 -38.25
C SER A 51 9.35 -27.83 -38.72
N VAL A 52 8.04 -27.89 -38.96
CA VAL A 52 7.17 -26.73 -38.93
C VAL A 52 7.19 -26.19 -37.49
N PRO A 53 7.42 -24.89 -37.25
CA PRO A 53 7.40 -24.35 -35.90
C PRO A 53 5.99 -24.50 -35.35
N VAL A 54 5.86 -25.29 -34.28
CA VAL A 54 4.62 -25.49 -33.54
C VAL A 54 4.20 -24.14 -32.95
N PRO A 55 3.04 -23.57 -33.32
CA PRO A 55 2.46 -22.43 -32.61
C PRO A 55 1.84 -22.99 -31.32
N GLY A 56 2.66 -23.11 -30.29
CA GLY A 56 2.26 -23.66 -28.99
C GLY A 56 3.22 -23.39 -27.84
N ALA A 57 4.37 -22.76 -28.09
CA ALA A 57 5.16 -22.12 -27.05
C ALA A 57 4.84 -20.62 -27.07
N GLU A 58 4.49 -20.06 -25.91
CA GLU A 58 4.53 -18.62 -25.50
C GLU A 58 3.37 -18.30 -24.55
N PRO A 59 3.52 -18.66 -23.26
CA PRO A 59 3.37 -17.63 -22.22
C PRO A 59 4.67 -17.36 -21.44
N ARG A 60 5.72 -18.18 -21.66
CA ARG A 60 6.96 -18.14 -20.87
C ARG A 60 8.00 -17.16 -21.41
N ALA A 61 8.18 -17.03 -22.73
CA ALA A 61 9.16 -16.09 -23.26
C ALA A 61 8.61 -14.65 -23.28
N ASP A 62 7.30 -14.45 -23.33
CA ASP A 62 6.67 -13.17 -22.99
C ASP A 62 6.92 -12.75 -21.53
N LEU A 63 6.81 -13.67 -20.56
CA LEU A 63 7.13 -13.39 -19.15
C LEU A 63 8.62 -13.11 -18.95
N GLU A 64 9.49 -13.85 -19.62
CA GLU A 64 10.95 -13.66 -19.55
C GLU A 64 11.38 -12.35 -20.21
N ALA A 65 10.81 -11.99 -21.36
CA ALA A 65 11.05 -10.72 -22.03
C ALA A 65 10.53 -9.53 -21.21
N HIS A 66 9.39 -9.68 -20.53
CA HIS A 66 8.81 -8.63 -19.68
C HIS A 66 9.55 -8.52 -18.33
N LEU A 67 9.98 -9.63 -17.71
CA LEU A 67 10.84 -9.61 -16.53
C LEU A 67 12.21 -9.02 -16.86
N GLY A 68 12.85 -9.52 -17.93
CA GLY A 68 14.18 -9.13 -18.34
C GLY A 68 14.26 -7.67 -18.74
N THR A 69 13.42 -7.18 -19.65
CA THR A 69 13.59 -5.83 -20.20
C THR A 69 13.13 -4.73 -19.24
N TYR A 70 12.02 -4.95 -18.53
CA TYR A 70 11.42 -3.93 -17.66
C TYR A 70 12.06 -3.86 -16.28
N TRP A 71 12.37 -4.99 -15.64
CA TRP A 71 12.95 -4.99 -14.30
C TRP A 71 14.45 -4.82 -14.32
N LEU A 72 15.19 -5.39 -15.29
CA LEU A 72 16.65 -5.28 -15.33
C LEU A 72 17.12 -3.83 -15.49
N SER A 73 16.44 -3.03 -16.32
CA SER A 73 16.79 -1.62 -16.51
C SER A 73 16.63 -0.79 -15.22
N ARG A 74 15.58 -1.08 -14.44
CA ARG A 74 15.34 -0.44 -13.14
C ARG A 74 16.31 -0.91 -12.07
N LEU A 75 16.56 -2.21 -12.01
CA LEU A 75 17.52 -2.78 -11.08
C LEU A 75 18.94 -2.30 -11.39
N GLY A 76 19.28 -2.18 -12.68
CA GLY A 76 20.56 -1.68 -13.17
C GLY A 76 20.81 -0.23 -12.75
N ILE A 77 19.82 0.66 -12.87
CA ILE A 77 20.01 2.05 -12.41
C ILE A 77 20.12 2.14 -10.89
N VAL A 78 19.35 1.32 -10.15
CA VAL A 78 19.44 1.24 -8.68
C VAL A 78 20.84 0.77 -8.28
N ALA A 79 21.34 -0.30 -8.90
CA ALA A 79 22.66 -0.84 -8.64
C ALA A 79 23.77 0.14 -9.02
N LEU A 80 23.65 0.82 -10.17
CA LEU A 80 24.60 1.83 -10.63
C LEU A 80 24.71 2.98 -9.62
N ILE A 81 23.59 3.53 -9.18
CA ILE A 81 23.59 4.67 -8.26
C ILE A 81 24.05 4.26 -6.87
N THR A 82 23.66 3.08 -6.42
CA THR A 82 24.19 2.51 -5.17
C THR A 82 25.71 2.36 -5.26
N GLY A 83 26.22 1.84 -6.38
CA GLY A 83 27.66 1.73 -6.63
C GLY A 83 28.38 3.07 -6.63
N ILE A 84 27.83 4.10 -7.28
CA ILE A 84 28.39 5.46 -7.29
C ILE A 84 28.38 6.04 -5.87
N ALA A 85 27.30 5.88 -5.11
CA ALA A 85 27.18 6.32 -3.73
C ALA A 85 28.27 5.69 -2.84
N TYR A 86 28.48 4.37 -2.96
CA TYR A 86 29.54 3.66 -2.26
C TYR A 86 30.94 4.12 -2.70
N LEU A 87 31.16 4.32 -4.00
CA LEU A 87 32.44 4.77 -4.53
C LEU A 87 32.80 6.17 -3.99
N ILE A 88 31.83 7.10 -4.04
CA ILE A 88 31.97 8.45 -3.49
C ILE A 88 32.25 8.40 -2.00
N THR A 89 31.61 7.50 -1.24
CA THR A 89 31.71 7.46 0.23
C THR A 89 33.00 6.79 0.74
N TYR A 90 33.37 5.65 0.15
CA TYR A 90 34.44 4.79 0.69
C TYR A 90 35.77 4.88 -0.07
N ARG A 91 35.75 4.80 -1.40
CA ARG A 91 37.00 4.67 -2.18
C ARG A 91 37.71 6.00 -2.42
N PHE A 92 36.96 7.09 -2.57
CA PHE A 92 37.54 8.42 -2.74
C PHE A 92 37.95 9.10 -1.43
N GLY A 93 38.16 8.35 -0.34
CA GLY A 93 38.52 8.90 0.97
C GLY A 93 39.81 9.73 0.98
N GLU A 94 40.72 9.48 0.03
CA GLU A 94 41.98 10.23 -0.13
C GLU A 94 41.85 11.51 -0.97
N LEU A 95 40.73 11.71 -1.68
CA LEU A 95 40.47 12.94 -2.42
C LEU A 95 39.92 14.03 -1.49
N GLY A 96 40.31 15.29 -1.73
CA GLY A 96 39.82 16.43 -0.98
C GLY A 96 38.29 16.53 -0.98
N MET A 97 37.71 16.88 0.17
CA MET A 97 36.26 16.96 0.41
C MET A 97 35.49 17.68 -0.71
N LEU A 98 35.95 18.85 -1.14
CA LEU A 98 35.30 19.65 -2.19
C LEU A 98 35.31 18.95 -3.56
N VAL A 99 36.39 18.23 -3.88
CA VAL A 99 36.49 17.49 -5.16
C VAL A 99 35.43 16.40 -5.23
N ARG A 100 35.16 15.70 -4.12
CA ARG A 100 34.15 14.64 -4.05
C ARG A 100 32.74 15.19 -4.26
N VAL A 101 32.44 16.34 -3.68
CA VAL A 101 31.14 17.02 -3.84
C VAL A 101 30.94 17.47 -5.29
N VAL A 102 31.94 18.15 -5.86
CA VAL A 102 31.88 18.60 -7.26
C VAL A 102 31.74 17.41 -8.20
N LEU A 103 32.53 16.35 -8.01
CA LEU A 103 32.44 15.13 -8.81
C LEU A 103 31.07 14.47 -8.69
N GLY A 104 30.49 14.41 -7.48
CA GLY A 104 29.15 13.87 -7.26
C GLY A 104 28.07 14.63 -8.05
N TYR A 105 28.09 15.96 -8.00
CA TYR A 105 27.16 16.78 -8.79
C TYR A 105 27.44 16.70 -10.29
N MET A 106 28.70 16.62 -10.71
CA MET A 106 29.06 16.41 -12.13
C MET A 106 28.55 15.05 -12.65
N LEU A 107 28.68 13.98 -11.87
CA LEU A 107 28.15 12.66 -12.22
C LEU A 107 26.63 12.68 -12.27
N SER A 108 25.97 13.34 -11.32
CA SER A 108 24.51 13.52 -11.33
C SER A 108 24.04 14.28 -12.57
N ALA A 109 24.66 15.42 -12.89
CA ALA A 109 24.35 16.21 -14.06
C ALA A 109 24.64 15.43 -15.36
N GLY A 110 25.77 14.74 -15.42
CA GLY A 110 26.15 13.88 -16.54
C GLY A 110 25.14 12.74 -16.78
N LEU A 111 24.69 12.08 -15.70
CA LEU A 111 23.69 11.02 -15.78
C LEU A 111 22.32 11.57 -16.21
N GLY A 112 21.95 12.77 -15.73
CA GLY A 112 20.78 13.49 -16.20
C GLY A 112 20.86 13.82 -17.70
N ALA A 113 21.96 14.44 -18.15
CA ALA A 113 22.15 14.77 -19.56
C ALA A 113 22.14 13.53 -20.45
N LEU A 114 22.81 12.45 -20.00
CA LEU A 114 22.82 11.16 -20.68
C LEU A 114 21.39 10.58 -20.77
N GLY A 115 20.61 10.65 -19.69
CA GLY A 115 19.22 10.23 -19.68
C GLY A 115 18.37 10.97 -20.72
N LEU A 116 18.51 12.30 -20.81
CA LEU A 116 17.82 13.11 -21.82
C LEU A 116 18.27 12.78 -23.24
N TRP A 117 19.56 12.51 -23.46
CA TRP A 117 20.08 12.10 -24.77
C TRP A 117 19.54 10.73 -25.19
N ILE A 118 19.58 9.75 -24.28
CA ILE A 118 19.04 8.40 -24.49
C ILE A 118 17.52 8.45 -24.73
N SER A 119 16.79 9.36 -24.07
CA SER A 119 15.35 9.54 -24.27
C SER A 119 14.97 9.85 -25.73
N ARG A 120 15.90 10.32 -26.57
CA ARG A 120 15.68 10.51 -28.00
C ARG A 120 15.53 9.19 -28.77
N ARG A 121 16.14 8.10 -28.28
CA ARG A 121 16.07 6.76 -28.89
C ARG A 121 15.14 5.83 -28.13
N SER A 122 15.19 5.85 -26.80
CA SER A 122 14.32 5.05 -25.92
C SER A 122 13.81 5.90 -24.77
N LEU A 123 12.56 6.35 -24.88
CA LEU A 123 11.93 7.25 -23.89
C LEU A 123 11.92 6.65 -22.49
N LEU A 124 11.53 5.39 -22.33
CA LEU A 124 11.45 4.72 -21.03
C LEU A 124 12.82 4.57 -20.39
N PHE A 125 13.82 4.08 -21.14
CA PHE A 125 15.16 3.89 -20.60
C PHE A 125 15.82 5.23 -20.24
N GLY A 126 15.71 6.24 -21.10
CA GLY A 126 16.22 7.57 -20.81
C GLY A 126 15.56 8.22 -19.58
N ARG A 127 14.25 8.00 -19.37
CA ARG A 127 13.53 8.46 -18.16
C ARG A 127 14.02 7.77 -16.89
N ILE A 128 14.35 6.48 -16.95
CA ILE A 128 14.94 5.73 -15.82
C ILE A 128 16.29 6.34 -15.46
N VAL A 129 17.18 6.51 -16.44
CA VAL A 129 18.52 7.08 -16.24
C VAL A 129 18.45 8.53 -15.74
N PHE A 130 17.56 9.34 -16.32
CA PHE A 130 17.34 10.72 -15.90
C PHE A 130 16.84 10.83 -14.46
N GLY A 131 15.83 10.04 -14.07
CA GLY A 131 15.37 9.94 -12.70
C GLY A 131 16.48 9.49 -11.74
N GLY A 132 17.35 8.62 -12.22
CA GLY A 132 18.57 8.22 -11.53
C GLY A 132 19.55 9.38 -11.28
N GLY A 133 19.78 10.24 -12.28
CA GLY A 133 20.58 11.45 -12.12
C GLY A 133 20.03 12.39 -11.05
N LEU A 134 18.71 12.58 -11.02
CA LEU A 134 18.04 13.37 -9.98
C LEU A 134 18.17 12.75 -8.57
N ALA A 135 17.99 11.44 -8.46
CA ALA A 135 18.24 10.72 -7.21
C ALA A 135 19.68 10.88 -6.72
N LEU A 136 20.66 10.78 -7.63
CA LEU A 136 22.06 10.97 -7.27
C LEU A 136 22.34 12.42 -6.80
N ALA A 137 21.68 13.42 -7.39
CA ALA A 137 21.77 14.82 -6.93
C ALA A 137 21.27 14.97 -5.49
N TYR A 138 20.12 14.34 -5.20
CA TYR A 138 19.57 14.29 -3.85
C TYR A 138 20.52 13.58 -2.88
N PHE A 139 21.08 12.44 -3.28
CA PHE A 139 22.06 11.68 -2.48
C PHE A 139 23.27 12.51 -2.12
N VAL A 140 23.89 13.18 -3.11
CA VAL A 140 25.06 14.04 -2.87
C VAL A 140 24.72 15.16 -1.90
N THR A 141 23.53 15.76 -2.03
CA THR A 141 23.06 16.81 -1.11
C THR A 141 22.83 16.27 0.31
N TYR A 142 22.29 15.06 0.45
CA TYR A 142 22.13 14.39 1.75
C TYR A 142 23.49 14.10 2.38
N ALA A 143 24.45 13.64 1.58
CA ALA A 143 25.80 13.32 2.03
C ALA A 143 26.56 14.53 2.60
N LEU A 144 26.31 15.75 2.10
CA LEU A 144 26.96 16.99 2.54
C LEU A 144 26.81 17.31 4.03
N HIS A 145 25.81 16.74 4.69
CA HIS A 145 25.62 16.87 6.14
C HIS A 145 25.91 15.55 6.88
N PHE A 146 25.50 14.43 6.29
CA PHE A 146 25.43 13.15 7.01
C PHE A 146 26.67 12.26 6.90
N ILE A 147 27.46 12.40 5.84
CA ILE A 147 28.63 11.56 5.64
C ILE A 147 29.85 12.34 6.13
N PRO A 148 30.50 11.93 7.23
CA PRO A 148 31.62 12.68 7.81
C PRO A 148 32.73 12.97 6.81
N SER A 149 32.96 12.06 5.86
CA SER A 149 34.02 12.17 4.86
C SER A 149 33.74 13.19 3.74
N VAL A 150 32.52 13.71 3.62
CA VAL A 150 32.11 14.76 2.67
C VAL A 150 31.28 15.87 3.31
N ARG A 151 31.32 15.97 4.66
CA ARG A 151 30.50 16.93 5.41
C ARG A 151 31.04 18.35 5.23
N VAL A 152 30.28 19.16 4.49
CA VAL A 152 30.55 20.60 4.28
C VAL A 152 29.55 21.46 5.06
N ILE A 153 28.34 20.95 5.28
CA ILE A 153 27.25 21.69 5.92
C ILE A 153 27.08 21.20 7.35
N ASP A 154 27.40 22.04 8.32
CA ASP A 154 27.16 21.73 9.74
C ASP A 154 25.75 22.07 10.20
N ASN A 155 25.12 23.06 9.57
CA ASN A 155 23.78 23.50 9.96
C ASN A 155 22.71 22.54 9.44
N GLN A 156 22.09 21.80 10.35
CA GLN A 156 21.02 20.83 10.07
C GLN A 156 19.81 21.47 9.36
N VAL A 157 19.42 22.68 9.74
CA VAL A 157 18.27 23.39 9.14
C VAL A 157 18.57 23.72 7.69
N LEU A 158 19.77 24.22 7.41
CA LEU A 158 20.22 24.52 6.05
C LEU A 158 20.18 23.24 5.19
N ALA A 159 20.69 22.12 5.70
CA ALA A 159 20.66 20.85 5.00
C ALA A 159 19.22 20.38 4.68
N LEU A 160 18.27 20.53 5.62
CA LEU A 160 16.86 20.21 5.37
C LEU A 160 16.23 21.13 4.31
N VAL A 161 16.53 22.42 4.33
CA VAL A 161 16.05 23.38 3.32
C VAL A 161 16.56 23.01 1.93
N LEU A 162 17.85 22.66 1.81
CA LEU A 162 18.45 22.19 0.57
C LEU A 162 17.80 20.89 0.07
N LEU A 163 17.60 19.90 0.95
CA LEU A 163 16.91 18.67 0.60
C LEU A 163 15.46 18.93 0.17
N ALA A 164 14.74 19.81 0.87
CA ALA A 164 13.40 20.21 0.48
C ALA A 164 13.36 20.88 -0.91
N ALA A 165 14.34 21.75 -1.21
CA ALA A 165 14.48 22.37 -2.53
C ALA A 165 14.75 21.31 -3.62
N PHE A 166 15.58 20.30 -3.34
CA PHE A 166 15.80 19.18 -4.26
C PHE A 166 14.56 18.32 -4.47
N VAL A 167 13.81 18.00 -3.41
CA VAL A 167 12.53 17.29 -3.52
C VAL A 167 11.55 18.08 -4.38
N LEU A 168 11.45 19.40 -4.16
CA LEU A 168 10.62 20.27 -4.99
C LEU A 168 11.09 20.27 -6.45
N GLY A 169 12.40 20.32 -6.70
CA GLY A 169 12.99 20.22 -8.02
C GLY A 169 12.64 18.90 -8.72
N ILE A 170 12.71 17.77 -8.00
CA ILE A 170 12.29 16.45 -8.49
C ILE A 170 10.79 16.47 -8.85
N VAL A 171 9.94 16.98 -7.95
CA VAL A 171 8.49 17.04 -8.15
C VAL A 171 8.15 17.90 -9.37
N VAL A 172 8.68 19.11 -9.45
CA VAL A 172 8.46 20.03 -10.58
C VAL A 172 8.94 19.43 -11.89
N THR A 173 10.12 18.82 -11.90
CA THR A 173 10.69 18.23 -13.11
C THR A 173 9.87 17.03 -13.58
N ALA A 174 9.57 16.08 -12.70
CA ALA A 174 8.78 14.91 -13.06
C ALA A 174 7.34 15.28 -13.47
N GLN A 175 6.78 16.33 -12.86
CA GLN A 175 5.48 16.87 -13.24
C GLN A 175 5.50 17.50 -14.63
N ARG A 176 6.50 18.33 -14.93
CA ARG A 176 6.67 18.93 -16.27
C ARG A 176 6.90 17.88 -17.36
N MET A 177 7.58 16.79 -17.02
CA MET A 177 7.83 15.68 -17.94
C MET A 177 6.64 14.70 -18.05
N HIS A 178 5.59 14.88 -17.25
CA HIS A 178 4.45 13.97 -17.12
C HIS A 178 4.89 12.50 -16.98
N SER A 179 5.94 12.25 -16.19
CA SER A 179 6.58 10.94 -16.12
C SER A 179 6.57 10.35 -14.70
N GLU A 180 5.70 9.37 -14.49
CA GLU A 180 5.67 8.57 -13.27
C GLU A 180 7.00 7.82 -13.04
N THR A 181 7.65 7.36 -14.11
CA THR A 181 8.95 6.67 -14.01
C THR A 181 10.04 7.57 -13.44
N VAL A 182 10.13 8.83 -13.88
CA VAL A 182 11.12 9.79 -13.36
C VAL A 182 10.88 10.05 -11.88
N ALA A 183 9.62 10.35 -11.50
CA ALA A 183 9.24 10.55 -10.11
C ALA A 183 9.54 9.30 -9.27
N GLY A 184 9.16 8.14 -9.77
CA GLY A 184 9.33 6.84 -9.12
C GLY A 184 10.78 6.53 -8.83
N ILE A 185 11.66 6.57 -9.84
CA ILE A 185 13.10 6.29 -9.63
C ILE A 185 13.73 7.34 -8.72
N ALA A 186 13.48 8.63 -8.96
CA ALA A 186 14.11 9.70 -8.20
C ALA A 186 13.73 9.65 -6.71
N LEU A 187 12.44 9.54 -6.41
CA LEU A 187 11.94 9.49 -5.04
C LEU A 187 12.24 8.14 -4.38
N PHE A 188 12.13 7.02 -5.08
CA PHE A 188 12.42 5.70 -4.52
C PHE A 188 13.89 5.61 -4.07
N LEU A 189 14.86 5.98 -4.90
CA LEU A 189 16.26 5.99 -4.49
C LEU A 189 16.54 7.04 -3.41
N GLY A 190 15.91 8.23 -3.50
CA GLY A 190 16.02 9.25 -2.46
C GLY A 190 15.57 8.73 -1.09
N LEU A 191 14.44 8.02 -1.04
CA LEU A 191 13.88 7.43 0.18
C LEU A 191 14.80 6.38 0.80
N HIS A 192 15.50 5.59 -0.03
CA HIS A 192 16.42 4.56 0.44
C HIS A 192 17.84 5.07 0.75
N THR A 193 18.16 6.30 0.32
CA THR A 193 19.47 6.92 0.58
C THR A 193 19.76 7.02 2.08
N GLY A 194 18.76 7.43 2.87
CA GLY A 194 18.91 7.58 4.33
C GLY A 194 19.23 6.28 5.06
N MET A 195 18.95 5.13 4.45
CA MET A 195 19.22 3.80 5.02
C MET A 195 20.67 3.34 4.84
N LEU A 196 21.47 4.04 4.01
CA LEU A 196 22.88 3.74 3.75
C LEU A 196 23.81 4.27 4.85
N SER A 197 23.36 5.23 5.65
CA SER A 197 24.11 5.84 6.75
C SER A 197 23.46 5.51 8.10
N ASP A 198 24.01 6.08 9.17
CA ASP A 198 23.32 6.07 10.47
C ASP A 198 21.95 6.72 10.35
N VAL A 199 20.93 6.01 10.86
CA VAL A 199 19.55 6.47 10.82
C VAL A 199 19.31 7.31 12.07
N THR A 200 18.99 8.59 11.88
CA THR A 200 18.76 9.55 12.96
C THR A 200 17.41 10.25 12.81
N ALA A 201 17.07 11.15 13.74
CA ALA A 201 15.88 12.00 13.61
C ALA A 201 15.91 12.86 12.33
N PHE A 202 17.08 13.26 11.85
CA PHE A 202 17.22 13.94 10.57
C PHE A 202 16.79 13.06 9.40
N THR A 203 17.19 11.79 9.41
CA THR A 203 16.79 10.80 8.39
C THR A 203 15.27 10.63 8.37
N LEU A 204 14.63 10.60 9.54
CA LEU A 204 13.16 10.59 9.63
C LEU A 204 12.55 11.83 8.97
N LEU A 205 13.07 13.03 9.23
CA LEU A 205 12.61 14.28 8.60
C LEU A 205 12.79 14.27 7.08
N SER A 206 13.98 13.90 6.59
CA SER A 206 14.27 13.87 5.15
C SER A 206 13.42 12.86 4.40
N THR A 207 13.19 11.68 4.97
CA THR A 207 12.31 10.65 4.38
C THR A 207 10.85 11.11 4.40
N THR A 208 10.43 11.85 5.43
CA THR A 208 9.10 12.49 5.47
C THR A 208 8.93 13.53 4.35
N LEU A 209 9.95 14.37 4.12
CA LEU A 209 9.96 15.36 3.04
C LEU A 209 9.79 14.70 1.66
N LEU A 210 10.53 13.62 1.41
CA LEU A 210 10.38 12.82 0.19
C LEU A 210 8.98 12.19 0.06
N ALA A 211 8.45 11.66 1.17
CA ALA A 211 7.10 11.08 1.18
C ALA A 211 6.02 12.13 0.87
N MET A 212 6.16 13.36 1.38
CA MET A 212 5.27 14.47 0.98
C MET A 212 5.33 14.75 -0.52
N GLY A 213 6.54 14.73 -1.11
CA GLY A 213 6.72 14.82 -2.57
C GLY A 213 6.06 13.67 -3.34
N ALA A 214 6.11 12.44 -2.82
CA ALA A 214 5.42 11.29 -3.40
C ALA A 214 3.88 11.41 -3.29
N LEU A 215 3.38 11.89 -2.15
CA LEU A 215 1.95 12.09 -1.90
C LEU A 215 1.35 13.19 -2.78
N PHE A 216 2.13 14.19 -3.16
CA PHE A 216 1.70 15.16 -4.18
C PHE A 216 1.26 14.46 -5.47
N PHE A 217 1.99 13.45 -5.93
CA PHE A 217 1.63 12.69 -7.13
C PHE A 217 0.39 11.80 -6.93
N LEU A 218 0.13 11.31 -5.72
CA LEU A 218 -1.14 10.63 -5.43
C LEU A 218 -2.32 11.58 -5.64
N VAL A 219 -2.25 12.76 -5.02
CA VAL A 219 -3.38 13.70 -4.97
C VAL A 219 -3.56 14.41 -6.32
N LYS A 220 -2.47 14.79 -6.99
CA LYS A 220 -2.52 15.56 -8.23
C LYS A 220 -2.63 14.68 -9.46
N ASN A 221 -1.91 13.56 -9.52
CA ASN A 221 -1.74 12.75 -10.73
C ASN A 221 -2.41 11.38 -10.63
N ARG A 222 -2.85 10.96 -9.44
CA ARG A 222 -3.41 9.62 -9.16
C ARG A 222 -2.40 8.49 -9.37
N TRP A 223 -1.11 8.82 -9.34
CA TRP A 223 -0.05 7.83 -9.42
C TRP A 223 0.05 7.10 -8.09
N VAL A 224 -0.19 5.79 -8.11
CA VAL A 224 -0.33 4.96 -6.90
C VAL A 224 1.03 4.37 -6.49
N ILE A 225 1.86 3.97 -7.45
CA ILE A 225 3.07 3.17 -7.20
C ILE A 225 4.09 3.98 -6.39
N VAL A 226 4.33 5.24 -6.77
CA VAL A 226 5.32 6.11 -6.12
C VAL A 226 4.98 6.41 -4.65
N PRO A 227 3.76 6.84 -4.29
CA PRO A 227 3.42 7.05 -2.89
C PRO A 227 3.28 5.74 -2.10
N LEU A 228 2.91 4.61 -2.73
CA LEU A 228 2.87 3.33 -2.04
C LEU A 228 4.28 2.83 -1.68
N SER A 229 5.27 3.06 -2.54
CA SER A 229 6.67 2.78 -2.19
C SER A 229 7.17 3.70 -1.08
N SER A 230 6.74 4.96 -1.06
CA SER A 230 7.08 5.91 0.02
C SER A 230 6.50 5.49 1.38
N LEU A 231 5.28 4.94 1.40
CA LEU A 231 4.65 4.42 2.60
C LEU A 231 5.48 3.30 3.23
N VAL A 232 5.88 2.32 2.42
CA VAL A 232 6.75 1.22 2.87
C VAL A 232 8.10 1.75 3.35
N SER A 233 8.70 2.68 2.62
CA SER A 233 10.04 3.19 2.95
C SER A 233 10.07 4.03 4.22
N VAL A 234 9.06 4.85 4.49
CA VAL A 234 8.96 5.65 5.72
C VAL A 234 8.89 4.74 6.95
N TYR A 235 7.99 3.76 6.95
CA TYR A 235 7.87 2.82 8.08
C TYR A 235 9.10 1.91 8.22
N SER A 236 9.71 1.49 7.11
CA SER A 236 10.96 0.69 7.15
C SER A 236 12.12 1.50 7.73
N THR A 237 12.28 2.74 7.30
CA THR A 237 13.30 3.66 7.82
C THR A 237 13.12 3.89 9.32
N HIS A 238 11.88 4.13 9.77
CA HIS A 238 11.58 4.28 11.19
C HIS A 238 11.82 2.99 11.97
N THR A 239 11.51 1.83 11.41
CA THR A 239 11.82 0.55 12.04
C THR A 239 13.31 0.38 12.28
N LEU A 240 14.15 0.73 11.29
CA LEU A 240 15.60 0.73 11.47
C LEU A 240 16.06 1.72 12.55
N TRP A 241 15.48 2.93 12.59
CA TRP A 241 15.74 3.89 13.66
C TRP A 241 15.36 3.33 15.03
N ALA A 242 14.17 2.74 15.16
CA ALA A 242 13.64 2.20 16.40
C ALA A 242 14.52 1.10 17.00
N VAL A 243 15.06 0.22 16.14
CA VAL A 243 15.93 -0.89 16.53
C VAL A 243 17.37 -0.44 16.80
N ARG A 244 17.90 0.53 16.04
CA ARG A 244 19.31 0.94 16.11
C ARG A 244 19.61 2.10 17.06
N ALA A 245 18.61 2.92 17.40
CA ALA A 245 18.78 4.06 18.29
C ALA A 245 18.29 3.71 19.71
N PRO A 246 19.20 3.32 20.64
CA PRO A 246 18.81 2.90 21.99
C PRO A 246 18.20 4.05 22.81
N GLY A 247 18.65 5.29 22.59
CA GLY A 247 18.23 6.50 23.30
C GLY A 247 18.45 7.76 22.45
N LEU A 248 17.95 8.92 22.87
CA LEU A 248 18.24 10.22 22.23
C LEU A 248 19.67 10.69 22.51
N ALA A 249 20.15 10.43 23.72
CA ALA A 249 21.53 10.61 24.15
C ALA A 249 21.83 9.55 25.22
N PRO A 250 23.11 9.23 25.48
CA PRO A 250 23.48 8.34 26.58
C PRO A 250 22.87 8.83 27.91
N GLY A 251 22.06 7.99 28.56
CA GLY A 251 21.39 8.32 29.82
C GLY A 251 20.15 9.22 29.70
N ALA A 252 19.72 9.59 28.49
CA ALA A 252 18.49 10.38 28.31
C ALA A 252 17.23 9.54 28.66
N PRO A 253 16.18 10.16 29.21
CA PRO A 253 14.93 9.47 29.50
C PRO A 253 14.27 8.91 28.24
N ASP A 254 13.78 7.66 28.32
CA ASP A 254 13.06 7.00 27.22
C ASP A 254 11.81 7.77 26.78
N THR A 255 11.20 8.55 27.66
CA THR A 255 10.00 9.34 27.38
C THR A 255 10.19 10.30 26.20
N GLY A 256 11.34 10.99 26.11
CA GLY A 256 11.60 11.92 25.01
C GLY A 256 11.73 11.19 23.67
N ARG A 257 12.41 10.04 23.67
CA ARG A 257 12.58 9.19 22.48
C ARG A 257 11.24 8.62 22.02
N LEU A 258 10.43 8.12 22.96
CA LEU A 258 9.10 7.57 22.68
C LEU A 258 8.18 8.65 22.12
N LEU A 259 8.17 9.85 22.72
CA LEU A 259 7.38 10.97 22.22
C LEU A 259 7.77 11.36 20.80
N LEU A 260 9.07 11.43 20.50
CA LEU A 260 9.56 11.71 19.15
C LEU A 260 9.10 10.62 18.17
N SER A 261 9.25 9.35 18.55
CA SER A 261 8.82 8.20 17.75
C SER A 261 7.33 8.27 17.43
N LEU A 262 6.49 8.44 18.45
CA LEU A 262 5.03 8.52 18.29
C LEU A 262 4.60 9.76 17.50
N SER A 263 5.32 10.88 17.63
CA SER A 263 5.05 12.09 16.86
C SER A 263 5.26 11.86 15.36
N PHE A 264 6.34 11.18 14.98
CA PHE A 264 6.59 10.79 13.59
C PHE A 264 5.59 9.76 13.09
N LEU A 265 5.27 8.73 13.87
CA LEU A 265 4.24 7.75 13.52
C LEU A 265 2.89 8.41 13.26
N ALA A 266 2.48 9.33 14.14
CA ALA A 266 1.26 10.11 13.97
C ALA A 266 1.31 10.97 12.71
N LEU A 267 2.44 11.64 12.44
CA LEU A 267 2.64 12.43 11.23
C LEU A 267 2.51 11.58 9.97
N TYR A 268 3.13 10.40 9.92
CA TYR A 268 3.06 9.49 8.77
C TYR A 268 1.63 9.03 8.56
N PHE A 269 1.00 8.54 9.62
CA PHE A 269 -0.37 8.08 9.58
C PHE A 269 -1.30 9.17 9.03
N LEU A 270 -1.18 10.40 9.52
CA LEU A 270 -1.98 11.54 9.07
C LEU A 270 -1.68 11.91 7.62
N LEU A 271 -0.41 12.04 7.21
CA LEU A 271 -0.04 12.40 5.84
C LEU A 271 -0.62 11.42 4.82
N PHE A 272 -0.43 10.12 5.04
CA PHE A 272 -0.94 9.09 4.13
C PHE A 272 -2.47 8.97 4.16
N SER A 273 -3.11 9.13 5.33
CA SER A 273 -4.57 9.09 5.44
C SER A 273 -5.23 10.29 4.77
N VAL A 274 -4.69 11.49 4.98
CA VAL A 274 -5.16 12.73 4.34
C VAL A 274 -4.98 12.65 2.82
N ALA A 275 -3.84 12.18 2.34
CA ALA A 275 -3.60 12.03 0.91
C ALA A 275 -4.56 11.01 0.26
N LEU A 276 -4.78 9.86 0.91
CA LEU A 276 -5.74 8.85 0.45
C LEU A 276 -7.18 9.39 0.42
N LEU A 277 -7.57 10.16 1.44
CA LEU A 277 -8.93 10.72 1.59
C LEU A 277 -9.14 12.05 0.85
N ALA A 278 -8.10 12.60 0.22
CA ALA A 278 -8.22 13.82 -0.57
C ALA A 278 -9.12 13.61 -1.80
N ARG A 279 -8.92 12.49 -2.52
CA ARG A 279 -9.67 12.13 -3.74
C ARG A 279 -9.99 10.62 -3.82
N PRO A 280 -10.70 10.04 -2.84
CA PRO A 280 -10.84 8.59 -2.71
C PRO A 280 -11.68 7.93 -3.82
N ARG A 281 -12.48 8.71 -4.56
CA ARG A 281 -13.29 8.22 -5.69
C ARG A 281 -12.51 8.03 -6.98
N GLU A 282 -11.36 8.69 -7.09
CA GLU A 282 -10.52 8.65 -8.30
C GLU A 282 -9.49 7.51 -8.25
N LEU A 283 -9.44 6.77 -7.14
CA LEU A 283 -8.50 5.69 -6.90
C LEU A 283 -9.22 4.33 -7.00
N SER A 284 -8.50 3.30 -7.45
CA SER A 284 -9.04 1.95 -7.48
C SER A 284 -9.24 1.39 -6.06
N ALA A 285 -10.26 0.54 -5.88
CA ALA A 285 -10.52 -0.08 -4.57
C ALA A 285 -9.29 -0.84 -4.04
N ARG A 286 -8.55 -1.54 -4.92
CA ARG A 286 -7.32 -2.25 -4.54
C ARG A 286 -6.25 -1.31 -4.02
N ALA A 287 -6.02 -0.18 -4.69
CA ALA A 287 -5.06 0.83 -4.24
C ALA A 287 -5.47 1.41 -2.88
N CYS A 288 -6.74 1.78 -2.72
CA CYS A 288 -7.27 2.30 -1.45
C CYS A 288 -7.08 1.30 -0.30
N LEU A 289 -7.41 0.03 -0.53
CA LEU A 289 -7.25 -1.03 0.46
C LEU A 289 -5.78 -1.28 0.80
N ALA A 290 -4.88 -1.26 -0.19
CA ALA A 290 -3.45 -1.40 0.05
C ALA A 290 -2.90 -0.24 0.90
N PHE A 291 -3.23 1.01 0.56
CA PHE A 291 -2.79 2.19 1.33
C PHE A 291 -3.29 2.16 2.77
N VAL A 292 -4.59 1.97 2.99
CA VAL A 292 -5.14 1.99 4.36
C VAL A 292 -4.59 0.84 5.20
N SER A 293 -4.43 -0.35 4.61
CA SER A 293 -3.93 -1.53 5.32
C SER A 293 -2.45 -1.39 5.65
N LEU A 294 -1.60 -0.98 4.70
CA LEU A 294 -0.18 -0.79 4.94
C LEU A 294 0.08 0.34 5.94
N ASN A 295 -0.68 1.44 5.86
CA ASN A 295 -0.56 2.55 6.80
C ASN A 295 -0.98 2.13 8.22
N TRP A 296 -2.05 1.32 8.33
CA TRP A 296 -2.47 0.74 9.60
C TRP A 296 -1.44 -0.24 10.17
N VAL A 297 -0.94 -1.19 9.37
CA VAL A 297 0.08 -2.16 9.80
C VAL A 297 1.33 -1.44 10.28
N GLY A 298 1.81 -0.44 9.53
CA GLY A 298 2.99 0.34 9.89
C GLY A 298 2.83 1.05 11.22
N LEU A 299 1.73 1.79 11.41
CA LEU A 299 1.43 2.50 12.66
C LEU A 299 1.26 1.52 13.84
N LEU A 300 0.45 0.47 13.65
CA LEU A 300 0.12 -0.48 14.71
C LEU A 300 1.35 -1.27 15.14
N ALA A 301 2.07 -1.89 14.21
CA ALA A 301 3.19 -2.77 14.52
C ALA A 301 4.33 -1.99 15.19
N LEU A 302 4.73 -0.86 14.62
CA LEU A 302 5.85 -0.08 15.13
C LEU A 302 5.46 0.69 16.40
N GLY A 303 4.26 1.26 16.45
CA GLY A 303 3.78 2.01 17.61
C GLY A 303 3.51 1.11 18.80
N ALA A 304 2.88 -0.05 18.60
CA ALA A 304 2.70 -1.03 19.67
C ALA A 304 4.04 -1.57 20.16
N TYR A 305 5.00 -1.84 19.27
CA TYR A 305 6.36 -2.23 19.66
C TYR A 305 7.03 -1.17 20.53
N GLU A 306 7.02 0.10 20.11
CA GLU A 306 7.62 1.21 20.85
C GLU A 306 6.97 1.43 22.23
N VAL A 307 5.63 1.43 22.27
CA VAL A 307 4.90 1.61 23.54
C VAL A 307 5.08 0.40 24.44
N GLN A 308 4.99 -0.83 23.93
CA GLN A 308 5.19 -2.05 24.73
C GLN A 308 6.59 -2.12 25.34
N THR A 309 7.62 -1.73 24.58
CA THR A 309 9.01 -1.81 25.03
C THR A 309 9.39 -0.71 26.01
N ARG A 310 8.84 0.51 25.85
CA ARG A 310 9.28 1.70 26.61
C ARG A 310 8.25 2.24 27.59
N SER A 311 6.98 1.89 27.42
CA SER A 311 5.89 2.37 28.27
C SER A 311 4.67 1.44 28.23
N ALA A 312 4.88 0.18 28.64
CA ALA A 312 3.83 -0.85 28.63
C ALA A 312 2.47 -0.40 29.20
N PRO A 313 2.38 0.40 30.29
CA PRO A 313 1.10 0.88 30.81
C PRO A 313 0.28 1.72 29.83
N HIS A 314 0.91 2.38 28.86
CA HIS A 314 0.25 3.23 27.87
C HIS A 314 -0.21 2.47 26.61
N LEU A 315 0.04 1.16 26.52
CA LEU A 315 -0.30 0.36 25.34
C LEU A 315 -1.81 0.39 25.04
N PHE A 316 -2.63 0.26 26.08
CA PHE A 316 -4.08 0.36 25.94
C PHE A 316 -4.51 1.71 25.34
N THR A 317 -3.99 2.82 25.88
CA THR A 317 -4.30 4.17 25.40
C THR A 317 -3.85 4.38 23.96
N PHE A 318 -2.66 3.89 23.60
CA PHE A 318 -2.16 3.96 22.22
C PHE A 318 -3.09 3.22 21.23
N LEU A 319 -3.48 1.98 21.56
CA LEU A 319 -4.37 1.19 20.71
C LEU A 319 -5.78 1.80 20.63
N LEU A 320 -6.28 2.35 21.74
CA LEU A 320 -7.56 3.05 21.76
C LEU A 320 -7.54 4.30 20.88
N VAL A 321 -6.52 5.16 21.01
CA VAL A 321 -6.34 6.35 20.16
C VAL A 321 -6.22 5.96 18.69
N THR A 322 -5.50 4.89 18.39
CA THR A 322 -5.38 4.37 17.01
C THR A 322 -6.74 3.89 16.47
N ALA A 323 -7.52 3.18 17.27
CA ALA A 323 -8.86 2.74 16.88
C ALA A 323 -9.81 3.93 16.62
N LEU A 324 -9.75 4.95 17.48
CA LEU A 324 -10.50 6.20 17.30
C LEU A 324 -10.06 6.96 16.05
N ALA A 325 -8.77 7.00 15.75
CA ALA A 325 -8.24 7.62 14.54
C ALA A 325 -8.73 6.90 13.27
N GLN A 326 -8.83 5.57 13.29
CA GLN A 326 -9.44 4.79 12.20
C GLN A 326 -10.94 5.08 12.08
N GLY A 327 -11.66 5.23 13.20
CA GLY A 327 -13.06 5.66 13.22
C GLY A 327 -13.26 7.07 12.63
N ALA A 328 -12.38 8.02 12.94
CA ALA A 328 -12.36 9.34 12.31
C ALA A 328 -12.09 9.24 10.80
N GLY A 329 -11.16 8.37 10.39
CA GLY A 329 -10.92 8.03 8.99
C GLY A 329 -12.17 7.50 8.27
N ALA A 330 -12.94 6.61 8.92
CA ALA A 330 -14.21 6.13 8.42
C ALA A 330 -15.24 7.26 8.26
N LEU A 331 -15.35 8.17 9.23
CA LEU A 331 -16.25 9.32 9.16
C LEU A 331 -15.89 10.25 8.00
N VAL A 332 -14.60 10.55 7.83
CA VAL A 332 -14.11 11.37 6.71
C VAL A 332 -14.32 10.63 5.39
N ALA A 333 -14.10 9.32 5.33
CA ALA A 333 -14.38 8.51 4.14
C ALA A 333 -15.87 8.59 3.75
N ARG A 334 -16.78 8.49 4.72
CA ARG A 334 -18.22 8.67 4.50
C ARG A 334 -18.55 10.08 4.02
N TRP A 335 -17.99 11.12 4.66
CA TRP A 335 -18.21 12.52 4.27
C TRP A 335 -17.72 12.81 2.85
N ARG A 336 -16.57 12.26 2.47
CA ARG A 336 -16.00 12.35 1.12
C ARG A 336 -16.69 11.42 0.11
N GLN A 337 -17.70 10.65 0.53
CA GLN A 337 -18.38 9.60 -0.25
C GLN A 337 -17.35 8.67 -0.94
N ALA A 338 -16.40 8.19 -0.15
CA ALA A 338 -15.41 7.20 -0.56
C ALA A 338 -16.10 5.89 -1.00
N PRO A 339 -15.44 5.06 -1.83
CA PRO A 339 -15.98 3.76 -2.21
C PRO A 339 -16.26 2.89 -0.98
N PRO A 340 -17.37 2.13 -0.92
CA PRO A 340 -17.75 1.34 0.25
C PRO A 340 -16.65 0.42 0.81
N PRO A 341 -15.81 -0.25 -0.02
CA PRO A 341 -14.69 -1.04 0.50
C PRO A 341 -13.72 -0.25 1.38
N LEU A 342 -13.46 1.02 1.07
CA LEU A 342 -12.55 1.85 1.87
C LEU A 342 -13.17 2.22 3.22
N LEU A 343 -14.46 2.58 3.24
CA LEU A 343 -15.20 2.83 4.48
C LEU A 343 -15.21 1.58 5.38
N HIS A 344 -15.53 0.42 4.79
CA HIS A 344 -15.54 -0.84 5.50
C HIS A 344 -14.15 -1.21 6.04
N ALA A 345 -13.09 -0.92 5.29
CA ALA A 345 -11.72 -1.14 5.74
C ALA A 345 -11.35 -0.29 6.96
N TYR A 346 -11.63 1.01 6.96
CA TYR A 346 -11.39 1.87 8.15
C TYR A 346 -12.12 1.34 9.39
N LEU A 347 -13.40 0.97 9.25
CA LEU A 347 -14.18 0.42 10.36
C LEU A 347 -13.65 -0.94 10.83
N ALA A 348 -13.29 -1.82 9.90
CA ALA A 348 -12.74 -3.13 10.21
C ALA A 348 -11.40 -3.02 10.94
N LEU A 349 -10.48 -2.20 10.43
CA LEU A 349 -9.16 -1.99 11.03
C LEU A 349 -9.27 -1.30 12.40
N GLY A 350 -10.19 -0.34 12.55
CA GLY A 350 -10.51 0.26 13.84
C GLY A 350 -11.03 -0.76 14.85
N ALA A 351 -11.96 -1.63 14.43
CA ALA A 351 -12.51 -2.70 15.26
C ALA A 351 -11.46 -3.75 15.65
N ILE A 352 -10.58 -4.15 14.73
CA ILE A 352 -9.45 -5.04 15.01
C ILE A 352 -8.54 -4.40 16.06
N THR A 353 -8.17 -3.13 15.86
CA THR A 353 -7.31 -2.39 16.80
C THR A 353 -7.95 -2.30 18.20
N LEU A 354 -9.25 -2.03 18.25
CA LEU A 354 -10.01 -1.97 19.51
C LEU A 354 -10.04 -3.34 20.20
N ALA A 355 -10.30 -4.42 19.45
CA ALA A 355 -10.27 -5.78 20.00
C ALA A 355 -8.87 -6.16 20.53
N LEU A 356 -7.80 -5.73 19.86
CA LEU A 356 -6.41 -5.90 20.31
C LEU A 356 -6.07 -5.05 21.55
N ALA A 357 -6.77 -3.95 21.79
CA ALA A 357 -6.58 -3.13 22.99
C ALA A 357 -7.03 -3.84 24.26
N MET A 358 -8.07 -4.67 24.19
CA MET A 358 -8.74 -5.23 25.37
C MET A 358 -7.81 -6.00 26.33
N PRO A 359 -6.93 -6.92 25.86
CA PRO A 359 -6.00 -7.63 26.73
C PRO A 359 -4.95 -6.74 27.41
N ALA A 360 -4.71 -5.53 26.89
CA ALA A 360 -3.73 -4.61 27.47
C ALA A 360 -4.22 -3.93 28.76
N HIS A 361 -5.53 -4.03 29.07
CA HIS A 361 -6.12 -3.40 30.25
C HIS A 361 -7.03 -4.34 31.05
N PHE A 362 -7.82 -5.18 30.37
CA PHE A 362 -8.76 -6.10 30.99
C PHE A 362 -8.19 -7.51 31.11
N SER A 363 -8.53 -8.19 32.20
CA SER A 363 -8.21 -9.60 32.43
C SER A 363 -9.47 -10.38 32.85
N ALA A 364 -9.45 -11.71 32.74
CA ALA A 364 -10.54 -12.60 33.16
C ALA A 364 -11.93 -12.21 32.60
N THR A 365 -12.94 -12.09 33.47
CA THR A 365 -14.33 -11.80 33.06
C THR A 365 -14.50 -10.46 32.33
N PRO A 366 -13.96 -9.32 32.82
CA PRO A 366 -13.97 -8.06 32.07
C PRO A 366 -13.45 -8.15 30.63
N LEU A 367 -12.40 -8.95 30.41
CA LEU A 367 -11.84 -9.15 29.07
C LEU A 367 -12.84 -9.83 28.14
N VAL A 368 -13.46 -10.92 28.58
CA VAL A 368 -14.51 -11.63 27.82
C VAL A 368 -15.66 -10.69 27.49
N VAL A 369 -16.17 -9.96 28.49
CA VAL A 369 -17.27 -8.99 28.30
C VAL A 369 -16.88 -7.92 27.28
N SER A 370 -15.67 -7.38 27.35
CA SER A 370 -15.22 -6.34 26.43
C SER A 370 -15.16 -6.80 24.96
N TRP A 371 -14.75 -8.06 24.71
CA TRP A 371 -14.81 -8.64 23.36
C TRP A 371 -16.22 -8.92 22.90
N LEU A 372 -17.12 -9.39 23.78
CA LEU A 372 -18.53 -9.59 23.42
C LEU A 372 -19.22 -8.28 23.06
N VAL A 373 -18.97 -7.20 23.82
CA VAL A 373 -19.49 -5.85 23.52
C VAL A 373 -18.92 -5.36 22.19
N THR A 374 -17.61 -5.47 21.98
CA THR A 374 -16.96 -5.05 20.74
C THR A 374 -17.50 -5.82 19.53
N GLY A 375 -17.56 -7.15 19.62
CA GLY A 375 -18.06 -8.02 18.56
C GLY A 375 -19.53 -7.74 18.21
N THR A 376 -20.38 -7.52 19.21
CA THR A 376 -21.79 -7.14 19.01
C THR A 376 -21.91 -5.77 18.35
N GLY A 377 -21.15 -4.77 18.81
CA GLY A 377 -21.14 -3.43 18.21
C GLY A 377 -20.72 -3.45 16.74
N VAL A 378 -19.68 -4.22 16.40
CA VAL A 378 -19.25 -4.43 15.00
C VAL A 378 -20.32 -5.15 14.20
N GLY A 379 -21.03 -6.12 14.81
CA GLY A 379 -22.13 -6.83 14.17
C GLY A 379 -23.30 -5.92 13.82
N LEU A 380 -23.69 -5.02 14.74
CA LEU A 380 -24.71 -3.99 14.47
C LEU A 380 -24.28 -3.05 13.34
N ALA A 381 -23.02 -2.60 13.34
CA ALA A 381 -22.47 -1.77 12.27
C ALA A 381 -22.41 -2.52 10.92
N ALA A 382 -22.03 -3.79 10.91
CA ALA A 382 -22.00 -4.64 9.72
C ALA A 382 -23.37 -4.73 9.05
N ARG A 383 -24.43 -4.77 9.86
CA ARG A 383 -25.82 -4.82 9.40
C ARG A 383 -26.27 -3.47 8.86
N ALA A 384 -26.04 -2.39 9.60
CA ALA A 384 -26.38 -1.03 9.18
C ALA A 384 -25.72 -0.64 7.85
N LEU A 385 -24.54 -1.17 7.57
CA LEU A 385 -23.75 -0.90 6.36
C LEU A 385 -23.82 -2.00 5.31
N ALA A 386 -24.59 -3.07 5.55
CA ALA A 386 -24.66 -4.27 4.69
C ALA A 386 -23.27 -4.82 4.28
N SER A 387 -22.29 -4.78 5.19
CA SER A 387 -20.91 -5.14 4.93
C SER A 387 -20.61 -6.60 5.29
N PRO A 388 -20.27 -7.47 4.32
CA PRO A 388 -19.91 -8.86 4.62
C PRO A 388 -18.60 -8.97 5.39
N ALA A 389 -17.64 -8.06 5.14
CA ALA A 389 -16.36 -8.04 5.83
C ALA A 389 -16.52 -7.74 7.33
N LEU A 390 -17.32 -6.73 7.68
CA LEU A 390 -17.60 -6.42 9.09
C LEU A 390 -18.40 -7.54 9.77
N ARG A 391 -19.25 -8.25 9.03
CA ARG A 391 -19.99 -9.40 9.57
C ARG A 391 -19.03 -10.53 9.94
N GLY A 392 -18.13 -10.89 9.04
CA GLY A 392 -17.09 -11.89 9.31
C GLY A 392 -16.21 -11.51 10.49
N LEU A 393 -15.81 -10.22 10.57
CA LEU A 393 -15.01 -9.72 11.69
C LEU A 393 -15.77 -9.75 13.02
N SER A 394 -17.04 -9.37 13.04
CA SER A 394 -17.90 -9.44 14.23
C SER A 394 -17.95 -10.88 14.78
N VAL A 395 -18.20 -11.85 13.91
CA VAL A 395 -18.21 -13.28 14.27
C VAL A 395 -16.85 -13.71 14.82
N ALA A 396 -15.75 -13.33 14.17
CA ALA A 396 -14.40 -13.66 14.66
C ALA A 396 -14.14 -13.11 16.07
N ILE A 397 -14.50 -11.85 16.35
CA ILE A 397 -14.33 -11.24 17.67
C ILE A 397 -15.18 -11.96 18.73
N LEU A 398 -16.43 -12.31 18.39
CA LEU A 398 -17.31 -13.06 19.30
C LEU A 398 -16.75 -14.47 19.61
N LEU A 399 -16.17 -15.14 18.60
CA LEU A 399 -15.51 -16.44 18.79
C LEU A 399 -14.27 -16.33 19.69
N VAL A 400 -13.47 -15.27 19.55
CA VAL A 400 -12.33 -15.00 20.44
C VAL A 400 -12.82 -14.79 21.88
N GLY A 401 -13.89 -14.01 22.07
CA GLY A 401 -14.52 -13.82 23.39
C GLY A 401 -15.01 -15.13 24.01
N LEU A 402 -15.68 -15.99 23.22
CA LEU A 402 -16.13 -17.32 23.63
C LEU A 402 -14.98 -18.24 24.03
N ALA A 403 -13.93 -18.31 23.22
CA ALA A 403 -12.75 -19.11 23.52
C ALA A 403 -12.07 -18.63 24.81
N ALA A 404 -11.96 -17.31 25.00
CA ALA A 404 -11.41 -16.74 26.23
C ALA A 404 -12.26 -17.04 27.47
N ALA A 405 -13.59 -17.11 27.34
CA ALA A 405 -14.49 -17.50 28.43
C ALA A 405 -14.24 -18.95 28.90
N GLN A 406 -13.88 -19.85 27.98
CA GLN A 406 -13.50 -21.23 28.31
C GLN A 406 -12.15 -21.29 29.03
N LEU A 407 -11.16 -20.54 28.54
CA LEU A 407 -9.79 -20.56 29.06
C LEU A 407 -9.64 -19.90 30.43
N THR A 408 -10.43 -18.87 30.71
CA THR A 408 -10.35 -18.11 31.98
C THR A 408 -10.99 -18.83 33.16
N GLY A 409 -11.54 -20.05 32.96
CA GLY A 409 -12.14 -20.86 34.03
C GLY A 409 -13.38 -20.24 34.67
N THR A 410 -13.87 -19.13 34.10
CA THR A 410 -15.08 -18.46 34.56
C THR A 410 -16.25 -19.38 34.24
N ARG A 411 -16.77 -20.08 35.26
CA ARG A 411 -18.04 -20.82 35.20
C ARG A 411 -19.21 -19.91 35.57
N PRO A 412 -19.68 -19.04 34.65
CA PRO A 412 -21.10 -18.73 34.65
C PRO A 412 -21.67 -19.15 33.30
N SER A 413 -22.59 -20.11 33.33
CA SER A 413 -23.51 -20.42 32.23
C SER A 413 -24.11 -19.15 31.59
N ALA A 414 -24.23 -18.06 32.36
CA ALA A 414 -24.64 -16.73 31.91
C ALA A 414 -23.69 -16.08 30.88
N LEU A 415 -22.36 -16.26 30.94
CA LEU A 415 -21.45 -15.69 29.94
C LEU A 415 -21.54 -16.43 28.60
N PHE A 416 -21.67 -17.76 28.65
CA PHE A 416 -21.94 -18.55 27.44
C PHE A 416 -23.31 -18.21 26.84
N ALA A 417 -24.34 -18.07 27.68
CA ALA A 417 -25.66 -17.64 27.24
C ALA A 417 -25.63 -16.22 26.65
N ALA A 418 -24.89 -15.28 27.25
CA ALA A 418 -24.74 -13.92 26.73
C ALA A 418 -23.98 -13.90 25.40
N ALA A 419 -22.92 -14.67 25.26
CA ALA A 419 -22.15 -14.78 24.03
C ALA A 419 -22.97 -15.43 22.89
N PHE A 420 -23.71 -16.49 23.22
CA PHE A 420 -24.65 -17.13 22.29
C PHE A 420 -25.80 -16.19 21.91
N ALA A 421 -26.34 -15.41 22.86
CA ALA A 421 -27.36 -14.40 22.60
C ALA A 421 -26.81 -13.27 21.71
N CYS A 422 -25.56 -12.83 21.92
CA CYS A 422 -24.91 -11.84 21.05
C CYS A 422 -24.73 -12.38 19.63
N PHE A 423 -24.31 -13.64 19.49
CA PHE A 423 -24.19 -14.31 18.20
C PHE A 423 -25.55 -14.40 17.49
N LEU A 424 -26.58 -14.89 18.20
CA LEU A 424 -27.94 -14.96 17.67
C LEU A 424 -28.49 -13.57 17.34
N LEU A 425 -28.20 -12.54 18.11
CA LEU A 425 -28.65 -11.17 17.81
C LEU A 425 -28.00 -10.65 16.53
N VAL A 426 -26.71 -10.92 16.34
CA VAL A 426 -26.00 -10.56 15.09
C VAL A 426 -26.54 -11.36 13.90
N GLU A 427 -26.86 -12.64 14.07
CA GLU A 427 -27.36 -13.54 13.02
C GLU A 427 -28.86 -13.33 12.71
N ARG A 428 -29.74 -13.50 13.71
CA ARG A 428 -31.20 -13.53 13.58
C ARG A 428 -31.89 -12.20 13.35
N LEU A 429 -31.29 -11.05 13.69
CA LEU A 429 -31.90 -9.76 13.32
C LEU A 429 -32.06 -9.63 11.79
N GLY A 430 -31.48 -10.54 10.98
CA GLY A 430 -31.58 -10.60 9.51
C GLY A 430 -32.94 -11.00 9.00
N GLU A 431 -33.71 -11.70 9.83
CA GLU A 431 -35.05 -12.18 9.52
C GLU A 431 -36.12 -11.08 9.74
N PHE A 432 -35.83 -10.09 10.60
CA PHE A 432 -36.68 -8.91 10.80
C PHE A 432 -36.26 -7.76 9.87
N ARG A 433 -36.61 -7.88 8.59
CA ARG A 433 -36.63 -6.72 7.68
C ARG A 433 -38.00 -6.03 7.76
N PRO A 434 -38.08 -4.76 8.16
CA PRO A 434 -39.30 -3.98 7.97
C PRO A 434 -39.64 -3.93 6.46
N ALA A 435 -40.90 -4.20 6.11
CA ALA A 435 -41.35 -4.37 4.72
C ALA A 435 -41.17 -3.14 3.80
N TRP A 436 -40.70 -2.00 4.33
CA TRP A 436 -40.57 -0.72 3.63
C TRP A 436 -39.17 -0.41 3.09
N LEU A 437 -38.19 -1.30 3.26
CA LEU A 437 -36.84 -1.13 2.69
C LEU A 437 -36.70 -1.80 1.32
N PRO A 438 -36.20 -1.10 0.27
CA PRO A 438 -35.98 -1.69 -1.04
C PRO A 438 -34.91 -2.81 -0.98
N PRO A 439 -35.02 -3.84 -1.85
CA PRO A 439 -34.06 -4.94 -1.87
C PRO A 439 -32.67 -4.45 -2.29
N PRO A 440 -31.59 -5.05 -1.74
CA PRO A 440 -30.23 -4.73 -2.14
C PRO A 440 -30.01 -5.23 -3.57
N GLU A 441 -29.27 -4.48 -4.38
CA GLU A 441 -28.79 -4.99 -5.66
C GLU A 441 -27.96 -6.24 -5.44
N VAL A 442 -28.42 -7.34 -6.04
CA VAL A 442 -27.77 -8.65 -5.93
C VAL A 442 -26.47 -8.59 -6.73
N PHE A 443 -25.36 -8.44 -6.03
CA PHE A 443 -24.04 -8.70 -6.61
C PHE A 443 -23.91 -10.21 -6.83
N ARG A 444 -23.99 -10.67 -8.08
CA ARG A 444 -23.72 -12.07 -8.48
C ARG A 444 -22.24 -12.39 -8.32
N GLY A 445 -21.80 -12.65 -7.08
CA GLY A 445 -20.52 -13.28 -6.77
C GLY A 445 -20.59 -14.80 -6.98
N HIS A 446 -19.63 -15.35 -7.71
CA HIS A 446 -19.61 -16.75 -8.14
C HIS A 446 -19.57 -17.77 -6.97
N GLY A 447 -20.55 -18.68 -6.96
CA GLY A 447 -20.51 -20.13 -6.68
C GLY A 447 -19.87 -20.72 -5.40
N LEU A 448 -18.71 -20.25 -4.96
CA LEU A 448 -17.88 -20.99 -4.00
C LEU A 448 -18.32 -20.84 -2.53
N LEU A 449 -18.93 -19.71 -2.17
CA LEU A 449 -19.44 -19.49 -0.81
C LEU A 449 -20.82 -20.14 -0.57
N GLN A 450 -21.63 -20.30 -1.61
CA GLN A 450 -22.91 -21.04 -1.51
C GLN A 450 -22.68 -22.54 -1.33
N ALA A 451 -21.63 -23.11 -1.94
CA ALA A 451 -21.27 -24.51 -1.78
C ALA A 451 -20.82 -24.85 -0.35
N LEU A 452 -20.12 -23.92 0.33
CA LEU A 452 -19.67 -24.12 1.71
C LEU A 452 -20.80 -24.02 2.73
N CYS A 453 -21.84 -23.21 2.48
CA CYS A 453 -23.00 -23.12 3.38
C CYS A 453 -23.98 -24.30 3.22
N ALA A 454 -23.99 -24.98 2.06
CA ALA A 454 -24.84 -26.15 1.85
C ALA A 454 -24.32 -27.42 2.54
N GLY A 455 -23.01 -27.49 2.85
CA GLY A 455 -22.41 -28.66 3.51
C GLY A 455 -22.67 -28.78 5.01
N GLY A 456 -23.15 -27.71 5.66
CA GLY A 456 -23.38 -27.68 7.12
C GLY A 456 -24.81 -28.06 7.56
N ALA A 457 -25.74 -28.25 6.63
CA ALA A 457 -27.15 -28.53 6.92
C ALA A 457 -27.51 -30.04 6.84
N GLY A 458 -26.51 -30.92 6.73
CA GLY A 458 -26.71 -32.35 6.43
C GLY A 458 -26.13 -33.32 7.47
N LEU A 459 -26.01 -32.93 8.74
CA LEU A 459 -25.67 -33.85 9.84
C LEU A 459 -26.57 -33.58 11.04
N SER A 460 -27.78 -34.13 10.94
CA SER A 460 -28.63 -34.54 12.06
C SER A 460 -28.68 -36.06 12.10
#